data_AF-A0A6B3HCE5-F1
#
_entry.id   AF-A0A6B3HCE5-F1
#
_cell.length_a   1.000
_cell.length_b   1.000
_cell.length_c   1.000
_cell.angle_alpha   90.00
_cell.angle_beta   90.00
_cell.angle_gamma   90.00
#
_symmetry.space_group_name_H-M   'P 1'
#
loop_
_entity.id
_entity.type
_entity.pdbx_description
1 polymer ?
#
loop_
_entity_poly.entity_id
_entity_poly.type
_entity_poly.pdbx_seq_one_letter_code
_entity_poly.pdbx_strand_id
1 'polypeptide(L)'
;ETPIEFPASCPQCGSEIDTSEQRWRCTRGRNCRLVASVSYAAGRDQLDIEGLGATRVVQLVDAGLVTDFADLFTLEREQLLALDRMGETSTDNLLAAIATARSRPLSRVFCALGVRGTGRSMSRRIARYFATMDHIVAADAESLQRVDGIGKEKA
;
A
#
# COMPACT_ATOMS: atom_id res chain seq x y z
N GLU A 1 -11.78 12.04 -37.42
CA GLU A 1 -11.34 11.52 -36.11
C GLU A 1 -12.06 12.30 -35.02
N THR A 2 -12.53 11.63 -33.98
CA THR A 2 -13.20 12.29 -32.85
C THR A 2 -12.19 12.47 -31.72
N PRO A 3 -12.05 13.67 -31.14
CA PRO A 3 -11.18 13.91 -29.99
C PRO A 3 -11.57 12.99 -28.81
N ILE A 4 -10.59 12.46 -28.10
CA ILE A 4 -10.83 11.74 -26.84
C ILE A 4 -11.05 12.78 -25.75
N GLU A 5 -12.25 12.79 -25.17
CA GLU A 5 -12.55 13.62 -24.01
C GLU A 5 -11.95 13.01 -22.75
N PHE A 6 -11.04 13.74 -22.10
CA PHE A 6 -10.51 13.35 -20.81
C PHE A 6 -11.50 13.72 -19.69
N PRO A 7 -11.61 12.90 -18.64
CA PRO A 7 -12.49 13.21 -17.53
C PRO A 7 -11.97 14.43 -16.76
N ALA A 8 -12.88 15.37 -16.41
CA ALA A 8 -12.54 16.54 -15.59
C ALA A 8 -12.32 16.19 -14.10
N SER A 9 -12.86 15.07 -13.66
CA SER A 9 -12.75 14.56 -12.29
C SER A 9 -12.56 13.04 -12.29
N CYS A 10 -12.05 12.51 -11.18
CA CYS A 10 -11.78 11.08 -11.06
C CYS A 10 -13.08 10.27 -11.24
N PRO A 11 -13.16 9.37 -12.23
CA PRO A 11 -14.40 8.62 -12.51
C PRO A 11 -14.78 7.63 -11.41
N GLN A 12 -13.90 7.40 -10.43
CA GLN A 12 -14.16 6.49 -9.31
C GLN A 12 -14.66 7.23 -8.05
N CYS A 13 -14.09 8.40 -7.73
CA CYS A 13 -14.37 9.08 -6.45
C CYS A 13 -14.78 10.55 -6.60
N GLY A 14 -14.86 11.08 -7.83
CA GLY A 14 -15.25 12.45 -8.14
C GLY A 14 -14.22 13.53 -7.77
N SER A 15 -13.08 13.17 -7.17
CA SER A 15 -12.04 14.14 -6.79
C SER A 15 -11.24 14.66 -7.98
N GLU A 16 -10.45 15.71 -7.75
CA GLU A 16 -9.57 16.30 -8.76
C GLU A 16 -8.56 15.29 -9.33
N ILE A 17 -8.06 15.62 -10.53
CA ILE A 17 -7.02 14.88 -11.22
C ILE A 17 -5.78 15.77 -11.30
N ASP A 18 -4.66 15.28 -10.77
CA ASP A 18 -3.35 15.87 -10.97
C ASP A 18 -2.89 15.62 -12.41
N THR A 19 -2.73 16.71 -13.16
CA THR A 19 -2.31 16.75 -14.57
C THR A 19 -0.90 17.31 -14.76
N SER A 20 -0.15 17.52 -13.66
CA SER A 20 1.23 18.06 -13.70
C SER A 20 2.21 17.15 -14.43
N GLU A 21 1.83 15.90 -14.69
CA GLU A 21 2.64 14.90 -15.39
C GLU A 21 1.93 14.27 -16.56
N GLN A 22 2.68 13.57 -17.42
CA GLN A 22 2.14 12.83 -18.55
C GLN A 22 1.12 11.75 -18.16
N ARG A 23 1.22 11.20 -16.94
CA ARG A 23 0.24 10.24 -16.41
C ARG A 23 -0.62 10.93 -15.38
N TRP A 24 -1.85 11.25 -15.77
CA TRP A 24 -2.82 11.88 -14.88
C TRP A 24 -3.27 10.93 -13.78
N ARG A 25 -3.42 11.43 -12.56
CA ARG A 25 -3.74 10.61 -11.38
C ARG A 25 -4.74 11.32 -10.50
N CYS A 26 -5.58 10.55 -9.80
CA CYS A 26 -6.47 11.11 -8.79
C CYS A 26 -5.66 11.70 -7.63
N THR A 27 -6.00 12.91 -7.20
CA THR A 27 -5.33 13.61 -6.08
C THR A 27 -5.48 12.88 -4.74
N ARG A 28 -6.54 12.07 -4.57
CA ARG A 28 -6.72 11.22 -3.38
C ARG A 28 -5.79 10.00 -3.33
N GLY A 29 -5.02 9.73 -4.39
CA GLY A 29 -4.01 8.67 -4.42
C GLY A 29 -4.55 7.30 -3.95
N ARG A 30 -3.86 6.69 -2.98
CA ARG A 30 -4.22 5.38 -2.42
C ARG A 30 -5.61 5.35 -1.78
N ASN A 31 -6.12 6.47 -1.27
CA ASN A 31 -7.46 6.52 -0.67
C ASN A 31 -8.57 6.39 -1.71
N CYS A 32 -8.30 6.78 -2.97
CA CYS A 32 -9.19 6.49 -4.10
C CYS A 32 -9.11 5.01 -4.51
N ARG A 33 -7.93 4.38 -4.39
CA ARG A 33 -7.67 2.99 -4.82
C ARG A 33 -7.37 2.07 -3.64
N LEU A 34 -8.20 2.13 -2.59
CA LEU A 34 -7.92 1.46 -1.31
C LEU A 34 -7.71 -0.06 -1.47
N VAL A 35 -8.62 -0.75 -2.16
CA VAL A 35 -8.50 -2.20 -2.41
C VAL A 35 -7.18 -2.54 -3.10
N ALA A 36 -6.79 -1.76 -4.12
CA ALA A 36 -5.52 -1.98 -4.81
C ALA A 36 -4.31 -1.68 -3.92
N SER A 37 -4.39 -0.63 -3.08
CA SER A 37 -3.35 -0.27 -2.12
C SER A 37 -3.13 -1.35 -1.07
N VAL A 38 -4.21 -1.87 -0.46
CA VAL A 38 -4.13 -2.92 0.56
C VAL A 38 -3.69 -4.25 -0.07
N SER A 39 -4.19 -4.59 -1.26
CA SER A 39 -3.75 -5.77 -2.00
C SER A 39 -2.26 -5.70 -2.35
N TYR A 40 -1.76 -4.51 -2.72
CA TYR A 40 -0.33 -4.29 -2.96
C TYR A 40 0.49 -4.47 -1.67
N ALA A 41 0.04 -3.90 -0.55
CA ALA A 41 0.72 -4.04 0.75
C ALA A 41 0.79 -5.51 1.22
N ALA A 42 -0.25 -6.30 0.96
CA ALA A 42 -0.30 -7.73 1.29
C ALA A 42 0.61 -8.61 0.41
N GLY A 43 1.08 -8.09 -0.73
CA GLY A 43 1.80 -8.86 -1.75
C GLY A 43 3.10 -9.52 -1.26
N ARG A 44 3.53 -10.55 -2.01
CA ARG A 44 4.70 -11.40 -1.70
C ARG A 44 6.00 -10.64 -1.48
N ASP A 45 6.17 -9.47 -2.09
CA ASP A 45 7.38 -8.66 -1.98
C ASP A 45 7.27 -7.50 -1.00
N GLN A 46 6.09 -7.34 -0.41
CA GLN A 46 5.73 -6.38 0.60
C GLN A 46 5.60 -7.15 1.92
N LEU A 47 4.42 -7.13 2.55
CA LEU A 47 4.19 -7.75 3.85
C LEU A 47 4.02 -9.27 3.79
N ASP A 48 3.79 -9.83 2.59
CA ASP A 48 3.73 -11.29 2.37
C ASP A 48 2.65 -11.94 3.25
N ILE A 49 1.43 -11.40 3.19
CA ILE A 49 0.28 -11.85 3.96
C ILE A 49 -0.50 -12.87 3.13
N GLU A 50 -0.17 -14.14 3.32
CA GLU A 50 -0.87 -15.24 2.66
C GLU A 50 -2.36 -15.29 3.05
N GLY A 51 -3.20 -15.69 2.09
CA GLY A 51 -4.65 -15.72 2.25
C GLY A 51 -5.35 -14.37 2.09
N LEU A 52 -4.64 -13.24 2.11
CA LEU A 52 -5.22 -11.91 1.89
C LEU A 52 -5.24 -11.53 0.40
N GLY A 53 -6.01 -12.28 -0.39
CA GLY A 53 -6.23 -11.99 -1.82
C GLY A 53 -7.19 -10.81 -2.06
N ALA A 54 -7.24 -10.32 -3.30
CA ALA A 54 -8.04 -9.15 -3.68
C ALA A 54 -9.53 -9.26 -3.29
N THR A 55 -10.15 -10.44 -3.47
CA THR A 55 -11.54 -10.68 -3.07
C THR A 55 -11.75 -10.46 -1.57
N ARG A 56 -10.81 -10.90 -0.73
CA ARG A 56 -10.93 -10.74 0.73
C ARG A 56 -10.66 -9.31 1.17
N VAL A 57 -9.75 -8.61 0.49
CA VAL A 57 -9.55 -7.17 0.68
C VAL A 57 -10.83 -6.39 0.36
N VAL A 58 -11.53 -6.72 -0.73
CA VAL A 58 -12.84 -6.12 -1.05
C VAL A 58 -13.83 -6.32 0.09
N GLN A 59 -13.98 -7.55 0.59
CA GLN A 59 -14.88 -7.84 1.71
C GLN A 59 -14.54 -7.04 2.98
N LEU A 60 -13.26 -6.91 3.31
CA LEU A 60 -12.81 -6.12 4.47
C LEU A 60 -13.12 -4.63 4.31
N VAL A 61 -12.91 -4.08 3.11
CA VAL A 61 -13.19 -2.67 2.81
C VAL A 61 -14.70 -2.41 2.79
N ASP A 62 -15.49 -3.29 2.15
CA ASP A 62 -16.95 -3.16 2.06
C ASP A 62 -17.62 -3.31 3.44
N ALA A 63 -17.06 -4.14 4.32
CA ALA A 63 -17.49 -4.28 5.71
C ALA A 63 -17.04 -3.11 6.61
N GLY A 64 -16.27 -2.15 6.08
CA GLY A 64 -15.74 -1.02 6.83
C GLY A 64 -14.66 -1.39 7.87
N LEU A 65 -14.11 -2.60 7.80
CA LEU A 65 -13.09 -3.09 8.72
C LEU A 65 -11.68 -2.59 8.37
N VAL A 66 -11.48 -2.15 7.13
CA VAL A 66 -10.19 -1.69 6.60
C VAL A 66 -10.38 -0.39 5.84
N THR A 67 -9.75 0.67 6.34
CA THR A 67 -9.65 2.00 5.71
C THR A 67 -8.24 2.30 5.23
N ASP A 68 -7.24 1.61 5.81
CA ASP A 68 -5.88 1.52 5.31
C ASP A 68 -5.23 0.16 5.68
N PHE A 69 -4.03 -0.14 5.18
CA PHE A 69 -3.42 -1.44 5.45
C PHE A 69 -2.95 -1.64 6.91
N ALA A 70 -2.84 -0.58 7.71
CA ALA A 70 -2.49 -0.69 9.12
C ALA A 70 -3.64 -1.31 9.93
N ASP A 71 -4.89 -1.08 9.51
CA ASP A 71 -6.09 -1.68 10.12
C ASP A 71 -6.06 -3.23 10.08
N LEU A 72 -5.31 -3.82 9.14
CA LEU A 72 -5.10 -5.27 9.09
C LEU A 72 -4.55 -5.82 10.42
N PHE A 73 -3.75 -5.01 11.11
CA PHE A 73 -3.08 -5.38 12.35
C PHE A 73 -3.97 -5.17 13.59
N THR A 74 -5.21 -4.74 13.43
CA THR A 74 -6.18 -4.60 14.53
C THR A 74 -7.44 -5.45 14.28
N LEU A 75 -7.45 -6.28 13.23
CA LEU A 75 -8.57 -7.18 12.94
C LEU A 75 -8.73 -8.24 14.03
N GLU A 76 -9.98 -8.43 14.44
CA GLU A 76 -10.38 -9.45 15.40
C GLU A 76 -10.89 -10.70 14.69
N ARG A 77 -10.81 -11.85 15.37
CA ARG A 77 -11.19 -13.14 14.81
C ARG A 77 -12.66 -13.18 14.42
N GLU A 78 -13.51 -12.61 15.26
CA GLU A 78 -14.97 -12.56 15.13
C GLU A 78 -15.37 -11.75 13.89
N GLN A 79 -14.67 -10.65 13.61
CA GLN A 79 -14.88 -9.83 12.43
C GLN A 79 -14.59 -10.60 11.14
N LEU A 80 -13.54 -11.43 11.14
CA LEU A 80 -13.16 -12.24 10.00
C LEU A 80 -14.12 -13.40 9.76
N LEU A 81 -14.61 -14.04 10.82
CA LEU A 81 -15.60 -15.11 10.72
C LEU A 81 -16.96 -14.64 10.18
N ALA A 82 -17.27 -13.35 10.33
CA ALA A 82 -18.49 -12.76 9.78
C ALA A 82 -18.43 -12.55 8.25
N LEU A 83 -17.27 -12.71 7.61
CA LEU A 83 -17.13 -12.54 6.16
C LEU A 83 -17.56 -13.78 5.39
N ASP A 84 -18.09 -13.58 4.18
CA ASP A 84 -18.47 -14.69 3.31
C ASP A 84 -17.25 -15.58 2.97
N ARG A 85 -17.44 -16.90 3.00
CA ARG A 85 -16.42 -17.94 2.76
C ARG A 85 -15.24 -17.91 3.73
N MET A 86 -15.40 -17.36 4.93
CA MET A 86 -14.44 -17.50 6.03
C MET A 86 -14.85 -18.62 6.98
N GLY A 87 -13.97 -19.62 7.14
CA GLY A 87 -14.10 -20.65 8.16
C GLY A 87 -13.05 -20.44 9.24
N GLU A 88 -13.12 -21.23 10.32
CA GLU A 88 -12.18 -21.14 11.45
C GLU A 88 -10.72 -21.27 10.99
N THR A 89 -10.40 -22.33 10.24
CA THR A 89 -9.03 -22.57 9.76
C THR A 89 -8.51 -21.43 8.86
N SER A 90 -9.33 -20.91 7.93
CA SER A 90 -8.88 -19.83 7.04
C SER A 90 -8.74 -18.50 7.76
N THR A 91 -9.50 -18.30 8.84
CA THR A 91 -9.38 -17.16 9.75
C THR A 91 -8.09 -17.24 10.56
N ASP A 92 -7.84 -18.37 11.20
CA ASP A 92 -6.66 -18.56 12.05
C ASP A 92 -5.37 -18.45 11.23
N ASN A 93 -5.36 -19.01 10.01
CA ASN A 93 -4.25 -18.86 9.07
C ASN A 93 -4.00 -17.39 8.67
N LEU A 94 -5.07 -16.60 8.47
CA LEU A 94 -4.92 -15.18 8.14
C LEU A 94 -4.29 -14.41 9.30
N LEU A 95 -4.82 -14.59 10.51
CA LEU A 95 -4.33 -13.90 11.69
C LEU A 95 -2.87 -14.27 11.96
N ALA A 96 -2.48 -15.53 11.75
CA ALA A 96 -1.08 -15.95 11.82
C ALA A 96 -0.19 -15.27 10.76
N ALA A 97 -0.67 -15.15 9.52
CA ALA A 97 0.05 -14.45 8.45
C ALA A 97 0.21 -12.94 8.77
N ILE A 98 -0.84 -12.29 9.28
CA ILE A 98 -0.80 -10.88 9.73
C ILE A 98 0.17 -10.71 10.90
N ALA A 99 0.15 -11.61 11.89
CA ALA A 99 1.09 -11.58 13.01
C ALA A 99 2.54 -11.69 12.52
N THR A 100 2.80 -12.59 11.57
CA THR A 100 4.12 -12.76 10.94
C THR A 100 4.53 -11.52 10.14
N ALA A 101 3.59 -10.79 9.54
CA ALA A 101 3.89 -9.57 8.80
C ALA A 101 4.46 -8.44 9.68
N ARG A 102 4.22 -8.47 11.00
CA ARG A 102 4.75 -7.45 11.94
C ARG A 102 6.27 -7.47 12.05
N SER A 103 6.91 -8.61 11.81
CA SER A 103 8.36 -8.76 11.91
C SER A 103 9.08 -8.59 10.57
N ARG A 104 8.39 -8.10 9.52
CA ARG A 104 9.00 -7.93 8.21
C ARG A 104 10.04 -6.80 8.25
N PRO A 105 11.17 -6.96 7.54
CA PRO A 105 12.25 -5.96 7.59
C PRO A 105 11.79 -4.63 6.99
N LEU A 106 12.43 -3.53 7.40
CA LEU A 106 12.08 -2.16 6.97
C LEU A 106 11.91 -2.04 5.45
N SER A 107 12.75 -2.69 4.65
CA SER A 107 12.62 -2.67 3.18
C SER A 107 11.27 -3.19 2.65
N ARG A 108 10.66 -4.16 3.34
CA ARG A 108 9.34 -4.72 2.99
C ARG A 108 8.22 -3.78 3.45
N VAL A 109 8.32 -3.26 4.68
CA VAL A 109 7.37 -2.29 5.24
C VAL A 109 7.34 -1.02 4.37
N PHE A 110 8.52 -0.50 4.01
CA PHE A 110 8.63 0.67 3.16
C PHE A 110 8.09 0.41 1.75
N CYS A 111 8.33 -0.78 1.19
CA CYS A 111 7.72 -1.16 -0.08
C CYS A 111 6.19 -1.22 0.03
N ALA A 112 5.64 -1.71 1.14
CA ALA A 112 4.19 -1.81 1.38
C ALA A 112 3.48 -0.45 1.46
N LEU A 113 4.20 0.61 1.86
CA LEU A 113 3.67 1.98 1.86
C LEU A 113 3.26 2.46 0.46
N GLY A 114 3.80 1.85 -0.61
CA GLY A 114 3.48 2.21 -1.98
C GLY A 114 4.00 3.60 -2.36
N VAL A 115 5.12 4.02 -1.76
CA VAL A 115 5.74 5.32 -2.06
C VAL A 115 6.07 5.39 -3.54
N ARG A 116 5.66 6.50 -4.15
CA ARG A 116 5.73 6.68 -5.59
C ARG A 116 7.16 6.54 -6.11
N GLY A 117 7.32 5.78 -7.20
CA GLY A 117 8.64 5.54 -7.81
C GLY A 117 9.57 4.68 -6.96
N THR A 118 9.06 4.07 -5.88
CA THR A 118 9.83 3.31 -4.90
C THR A 118 9.33 1.88 -4.80
N GLY A 119 9.71 1.07 -5.79
CA GLY A 119 9.43 -0.37 -5.78
C GLY A 119 10.36 -1.15 -4.86
N ARG A 120 10.38 -2.48 -5.04
CA ARG A 120 11.16 -3.43 -4.21
C ARG A 120 12.65 -3.09 -4.13
N SER A 121 13.29 -2.81 -5.26
CA SER A 121 14.72 -2.51 -5.33
C SER A 121 15.05 -1.21 -4.60
N MET A 122 14.30 -0.15 -4.85
CA MET A 122 14.51 1.16 -4.24
C MET A 122 14.26 1.12 -2.73
N SER A 123 13.20 0.46 -2.29
CA SER A 123 12.89 0.28 -0.86
C SER A 123 14.03 -0.43 -0.10
N ARG A 124 14.72 -1.37 -0.74
CA ARG A 124 15.92 -2.02 -0.16
C ARG A 124 17.10 -1.06 -0.03
N ARG A 125 17.30 -0.16 -0.99
CA ARG A 125 18.37 0.84 -0.95
C ARG A 125 18.11 1.87 0.15
N ILE A 126 16.89 2.38 0.23
CA ILE A 126 16.45 3.31 1.28
C ILE A 126 16.61 2.68 2.65
N ALA A 127 16.06 1.48 2.85
CA ALA A 127 16.16 0.80 4.15
C ALA A 127 17.61 0.50 4.56
N ARG A 128 18.49 0.18 3.59
CA ARG A 128 19.92 -0.03 3.85
C ARG A 128 20.63 1.25 4.26
N TYR A 129 20.28 2.37 3.65
CA TYR A 129 20.92 3.66 3.92
C TYR A 129 20.45 4.25 5.26
N PHE A 130 19.14 4.29 5.51
CA PHE A 130 18.57 4.94 6.70
C PHE A 130 18.46 4.03 7.93
N ALA A 131 18.46 2.71 7.75
CA ALA A 131 18.33 1.68 8.78
C ALA A 131 17.00 1.63 9.58
N THR A 132 16.41 2.78 9.93
CA THR A 132 15.15 2.88 10.70
C THR A 132 14.12 3.74 9.97
N MET A 133 12.84 3.57 10.33
CA MET A 133 11.77 4.43 9.80
C MET A 133 11.96 5.88 10.26
N ASP A 134 12.36 6.11 11.51
CA ASP A 134 12.55 7.44 12.06
C ASP A 134 13.60 8.25 11.28
N HIS A 135 14.70 7.62 10.88
CA HIS A 135 15.70 8.27 10.04
C HIS A 135 15.18 8.59 8.63
N ILE A 136 14.27 7.78 8.08
CA ILE A 136 13.63 8.09 6.79
C ILE A 136 12.70 9.30 6.93
N VAL A 137 11.89 9.33 8.00
CA VAL A 137 10.95 10.43 8.28
C VAL A 137 11.69 11.74 8.52
N ALA A 138 12.86 11.70 9.16
CA ALA A 138 13.69 12.87 9.44
C ALA A 138 14.57 13.32 8.25
N ALA A 139 14.60 12.55 7.15
CA ALA A 139 15.49 12.83 6.02
C ALA A 139 15.02 14.05 5.22
N ASP A 140 15.97 14.93 4.87
CA ASP A 140 15.77 15.98 3.90
C ASP A 140 16.05 15.49 2.46
N ALA A 141 15.73 16.34 1.48
CA ALA A 141 15.94 16.03 0.07
C ALA A 141 17.43 15.80 -0.28
N GLU A 142 18.38 16.43 0.41
CA GLU A 142 19.80 16.19 0.18
C GLU A 142 20.21 14.80 0.67
N SER A 143 19.73 14.39 1.85
CA SER A 143 19.99 13.07 2.43
C SER A 143 19.36 11.96 1.58
N LEU A 144 18.16 12.17 1.03
CA LEU A 144 17.52 11.23 0.12
C LEU A 144 18.32 11.03 -1.17
N GLN A 145 18.91 12.09 -1.73
CA GLN A 145 19.76 12.01 -2.93
C GLN A 145 21.05 11.20 -2.73
N ARG A 146 21.48 10.98 -1.48
CA ARG A 146 22.64 10.13 -1.18
C ARG A 146 22.33 8.64 -1.32
N VAL A 147 21.05 8.25 -1.42
CA VAL A 147 20.65 6.88 -1.73
C VAL A 147 20.84 6.61 -3.22
N ASP A 148 21.61 5.57 -3.56
CA ASP A 148 21.86 5.19 -4.96
C ASP A 148 20.55 5.03 -5.77
N GLY A 149 20.44 5.79 -6.87
CA GLY A 149 19.28 5.81 -7.76
C GLY A 149 18.14 6.76 -7.36
N ILE A 150 18.33 7.60 -6.34
CA ILE A 150 17.46 8.75 -6.05
C ILE A 150 18.13 10.02 -6.58
N GLY A 151 17.47 10.70 -7.53
CA GLY A 151 17.89 12.01 -8.05
C GLY A 151 17.00 13.13 -7.54
N LYS A 152 17.29 14.38 -7.96
CA LYS A 152 16.61 15.61 -7.51
C LYS A 152 15.09 15.58 -7.63
N GLU A 153 14.54 14.99 -8.67
CA GLU A 153 13.08 14.93 -8.88
C GLU A 153 12.37 13.93 -7.95
N LYS A 154 13.10 12.94 -7.42
CA LYS A 154 12.53 11.86 -6.59
C LYS A 154 12.73 12.11 -5.09
N ALA A 155 13.80 12.80 -4.72
CA ALA A 155 14.12 13.15 -3.34
C ALA A 155 13.15 14.20 -2.80
#